data_AF-A0A914WNE8-F1
#
_entry.id   AF-A0A914WNE8-F1
#
_cell.length_a   1.000
_cell.length_b   1.000
_cell.length_c   1.000
_cell.angle_alpha   90.00
_cell.angle_beta   90.00
_cell.angle_gamma   90.00
#
_symmetry.space_group_name_H-M   'P 1'
#
loop_
_entity.id
_entity.type
_entity.pdbx_description
1 polymer ?
#
loop_
_entity_poly.entity_id
_entity_poly.type
_entity_poly.pdbx_seq_one_letter_code
_entity_poly.pdbx_strand_id
1 'polypeptide(L)'
;MEFISATSRQFLLTVRAPTSEKSPMLYFPAIGATQVFMPSVNGCGHGKWALSVLQRVGHRYRLIRTESLNLDGIGTLAFLIGDDLRPTIVSRLWLRIPSKGCGTNIKS
;
A
#
# COMPACT_ATOMS: atom_id res chain seq x y z
N MET A 1 1.17 3.58 -5.93
CA MET A 1 1.88 3.65 -4.64
C MET A 1 3.27 3.10 -4.84
N GLU A 2 4.28 3.86 -4.43
CA GLU A 2 5.68 3.45 -4.44
C GLU A 2 6.13 3.12 -3.02
N PHE A 3 6.93 2.08 -2.86
CA PHE A 3 7.42 1.59 -1.58
C PHE A 3 8.93 1.41 -1.67
N ILE A 4 9.65 1.95 -0.70
CA ILE A 4 11.12 1.96 -0.65
C ILE A 4 11.56 1.35 0.67
N SER A 5 12.43 0.34 0.61
CA SER A 5 13.04 -0.23 1.81
C SER A 5 14.14 0.68 2.36
N ALA A 6 14.05 1.02 3.64
CA ALA A 6 15.11 1.68 4.42
C ALA A 6 15.66 0.77 5.53
N THR A 7 15.48 -0.54 5.40
CA THR A 7 15.91 -1.53 6.38
C THR A 7 16.68 -2.67 5.73
N SER A 8 17.64 -3.25 6.46
CA SER A 8 18.37 -4.45 6.05
C SER A 8 17.55 -5.73 6.23
N ARG A 9 16.40 -5.64 6.92
CA ARG A 9 15.49 -6.77 7.15
C ARG A 9 14.78 -7.13 5.85
N GLN A 10 14.74 -8.42 5.52
CA GLN A 10 13.90 -8.92 4.43
C GLN A 10 12.42 -8.93 4.86
N PHE A 11 11.54 -8.41 4.00
CA PHE A 11 10.10 -8.42 4.25
C PHE A 11 9.30 -8.56 2.95
N LEU A 12 8.02 -8.91 3.13
CA LEU A 12 7.00 -8.87 2.10
C LEU A 12 5.99 -7.77 2.43
N LEU A 13 5.44 -7.16 1.40
CA LEU A 13 4.30 -6.25 1.50
C LEU A 13 3.15 -6.77 0.64
N THR A 14 1.94 -6.67 1.17
CA THR A 14 0.72 -6.79 0.36
C THR A 14 -0.12 -5.55 0.55
N VAL A 15 -0.72 -5.08 -0.55
CA VAL A 15 -1.59 -3.91 -0.57
C VAL A 15 -3.00 -4.37 -0.92
N ARG A 16 -3.99 -3.87 -0.20
CA ARG A 16 -5.41 -4.05 -0.54
C ARG A 16 -6.04 -2.69 -0.83
N ALA A 17 -6.59 -2.55 -2.03
CA ALA A 17 -7.33 -1.37 -2.45
C ALA A 17 -8.78 -1.39 -1.89
N PRO A 18 -9.48 -0.24 -1.88
CA PRO A 18 -10.88 -0.15 -1.46
C PRO A 18 -11.81 -1.05 -2.27
N THR A 19 -11.48 -1.31 -3.54
CA THR A 19 -12.18 -2.25 -4.44
C THR A 19 -11.99 -3.72 -4.07
N SER A 20 -11.28 -4.01 -2.97
CA SER A 20 -10.82 -5.34 -2.57
C SER A 20 -9.80 -5.99 -3.49
N GLU A 21 -9.35 -5.31 -4.54
CA GLU A 21 -8.16 -5.71 -5.30
C GLU A 21 -6.96 -5.84 -4.35
N LYS A 22 -6.17 -6.91 -4.55
CA LYS A 22 -4.96 -7.17 -3.76
C LYS A 22 -3.75 -7.19 -4.70
N SER A 23 -2.66 -6.62 -4.25
CA SER A 23 -1.36 -6.76 -4.93
C SER A 23 -0.87 -8.22 -4.85
N PRO A 24 0.06 -8.63 -5.74
CA PRO A 24 0.93 -9.76 -5.44
C PRO A 24 1.75 -9.51 -4.17
N MET A 25 2.42 -10.53 -3.67
CA MET A 25 3.40 -10.37 -2.60
C MET A 25 4.62 -9.61 -3.13
N LEU A 26 4.79 -8.37 -2.68
CA LEU A 26 5.91 -7.51 -3.06
C LEU A 26 7.10 -7.83 -2.16
N TYR A 27 8.21 -8.29 -2.73
CA TYR A 27 9.38 -8.72 -1.97
C TYR A 27 10.47 -7.65 -1.93
N PHE A 28 11.02 -7.44 -0.74
CA PHE A 28 12.08 -6.47 -0.44
C PHE A 28 13.26 -7.23 0.19
N PRO A 29 14.29 -7.55 -0.62
CA PRO A 29 15.42 -8.35 -0.16
C PRO A 29 16.47 -7.56 0.65
N ALA A 30 16.50 -6.22 0.52
CA ALA A 30 17.56 -5.39 1.08
C ALA A 30 17.13 -3.91 1.17
N ILE A 31 18.01 -3.08 1.76
CA ILE A 31 17.92 -1.61 1.76
C ILE A 31 17.90 -1.10 0.31
N GLY A 32 17.11 -0.07 0.04
CA GLY A 32 17.01 0.58 -1.27
C GLY A 32 16.14 -0.15 -2.27
N ALA A 33 15.66 -1.37 -1.97
CA ALA A 33 14.73 -2.07 -2.84
C ALA A 33 13.42 -1.29 -2.98
N THR A 34 12.94 -1.16 -4.22
CA THR A 34 11.72 -0.41 -4.56
C THR A 34 10.68 -1.33 -5.17
N GLN A 35 9.40 -1.12 -4.82
CA GLN A 35 8.27 -1.78 -5.46
C GLN A 35 7.16 -0.78 -5.71
N VAL A 36 6.39 -1.00 -6.79
CA VAL A 36 5.26 -0.16 -7.15
C VAL A 36 4.00 -1.02 -7.20
N PHE A 37 2.92 -0.52 -6.62
CA PHE A 37 1.59 -1.06 -6.82
C PHE A 37 0.67 0.00 -7.43
N MET A 38 0.05 -0.35 -8.54
CA MET A 38 -0.99 0.43 -9.19
C MET A 38 -2.22 -0.48 -9.33
N PRO A 39 -3.36 -0.13 -8.73
CA PRO A 39 -4.57 -0.94 -8.88
C PRO A 39 -5.01 -0.93 -10.34
N SER A 40 -5.49 -2.08 -10.80
CA SER A 40 -5.99 -2.32 -12.16
C SER A 40 -7.50 -2.25 -12.24
N VAL A 41 -8.21 -2.46 -11.13
CA VAL A 41 -9.67 -2.39 -11.08
C VAL A 41 -10.12 -0.94 -11.16
N ASN A 42 -11.00 -0.67 -12.12
CA ASN A 42 -11.62 0.65 -12.31
C ASN A 42 -12.31 1.11 -11.02
N GLY A 43 -11.71 2.09 -10.38
CA GLY A 43 -12.21 2.76 -9.18
C GLY A 43 -11.39 4.02 -8.96
N CYS A 44 -11.98 5.05 -8.38
CA CYS A 44 -11.28 6.34 -8.19
C CYS A 44 -10.20 6.30 -7.07
N GLY A 45 -9.93 5.14 -6.48
CA GLY A 45 -9.00 5.00 -5.36
C GLY A 45 -9.50 5.57 -4.02
N HIS A 46 -10.72 6.13 -3.98
CA HIS A 46 -11.33 6.65 -2.75
C HIS A 46 -11.71 5.51 -1.80
N GLY A 47 -11.34 5.67 -0.52
CA GLY A 47 -11.75 4.78 0.55
C GLY A 47 -10.56 4.22 1.33
N LYS A 48 -10.82 3.11 2.03
CA LYS A 48 -9.86 2.48 2.93
C LYS A 48 -8.93 1.54 2.17
N TRP A 49 -7.65 1.84 2.21
CA TRP A 49 -6.57 0.96 1.78
C TRP A 49 -5.95 0.28 2.99
N ALA A 50 -5.40 -0.92 2.79
CA ALA A 50 -4.63 -1.63 3.81
C ALA A 50 -3.26 -2.05 3.27
N LEU A 51 -2.23 -1.83 4.08
CA LEU A 51 -0.84 -2.19 3.82
C LEU A 51 -0.40 -3.21 4.86
N SER A 52 -0.17 -4.44 4.45
CA SER A 52 0.19 -5.54 5.34
C SER A 52 1.64 -5.95 5.12
N VAL A 53 2.47 -5.79 6.15
CA VAL A 53 3.89 -6.16 6.13
C VAL A 53 4.06 -7.51 6.81
N LEU A 54 4.68 -8.46 6.10
CA LEU A 54 5.02 -9.78 6.60
C LEU A 54 6.54 -9.92 6.66
N GLN A 55 7.02 -10.62 7.67
CA GLN A 55 8.44 -10.95 7.81
C GLN A 55 8.61 -12.45 7.91
N ARG A 56 9.72 -12.94 7.37
CA ARG A 56 10.12 -14.35 7.54
C ARG A 56 10.57 -14.58 8.98
N VAL A 57 9.96 -15.55 9.64
CA VAL A 57 10.33 -16.07 10.96
C VAL A 57 10.56 -17.57 10.79
N GLY A 58 11.82 -17.98 10.73
CA GLY A 58 12.22 -19.34 10.35
C GLY A 58 11.82 -19.68 8.92
N HIS A 59 10.96 -20.70 8.74
CA HIS A 59 10.48 -21.15 7.43
C HIS A 59 9.11 -20.58 7.02
N ARG A 60 8.51 -19.70 7.84
CA ARG A 60 7.18 -19.15 7.58
C ARG A 60 7.20 -17.63 7.53
N TYR A 61 6.28 -17.05 6.78
CA TYR A 61 6.00 -15.62 6.84
C TYR A 61 4.94 -15.36 7.89
N ARG A 62 5.20 -14.39 8.77
CA ARG A 62 4.26 -13.92 9.79
C ARG A 62 3.87 -12.49 9.47
N LEU A 63 2.57 -12.20 9.56
CA LEU A 63 2.07 -10.83 9.53
C LEU A 63 2.62 -10.09 10.75
N ILE A 64 3.38 -9.03 10.50
CA ILE A 64 3.95 -8.18 11.55
C ILE A 64 3.01 -7.01 11.83
N ARG A 65 2.45 -6.43 10.76
CA ARG A 65 1.68 -5.19 10.85
C ARG A 65 0.71 -5.05 9.70
N THR A 66 -0.42 -4.44 10.00
CA THR A 66 -1.35 -3.91 8.99
C THR A 66 -1.61 -2.45 9.29
N GLU A 67 -1.23 -1.56 8.39
CA GLU A 67 -1.59 -0.15 8.43
C GLU A 67 -2.79 0.09 7.52
N SER A 68 -3.71 0.95 7.94
CA SER A 68 -4.84 1.38 7.11
C SER A 68 -4.77 2.86 6.84
N LEU A 69 -5.06 3.26 5.61
CA LEU A 69 -5.12 4.66 5.20
C LEU A 69 -6.41 4.93 4.45
N ASN A 70 -7.06 6.05 4.76
CA ASN A 70 -8.20 6.54 4.01
C ASN A 70 -7.70 7.56 3.01
N LEU A 71 -7.94 7.30 1.73
CA LEU A 71 -7.52 8.15 0.63
C LEU A 71 -8.74 8.74 -0.05
N ASP A 72 -8.75 10.05 -0.27
CA ASP A 72 -9.88 10.85 -0.77
C ASP A 72 -9.54 11.63 -2.04
N GLY A 73 -8.82 11.00 -2.95
CA GLY A 73 -8.39 11.63 -4.20
C GLY A 73 -7.62 10.71 -5.11
N ILE A 74 -6.91 11.29 -6.07
CA ILE A 74 -6.08 10.57 -7.03
C ILE A 74 -4.67 11.17 -7.01
N GLY A 75 -3.68 10.29 -7.11
CA GLY A 75 -2.29 10.70 -7.21
C GLY A 75 -1.32 9.60 -6.79
N THR A 76 -0.10 10.02 -6.46
CA THR A 76 1.00 9.14 -6.09
C THR A 76 1.38 9.35 -4.64
N LEU A 77 1.56 8.23 -3.93
CA LEU A 77 2.12 8.18 -2.59
C LEU A 77 3.40 7.38 -2.65
N ALA A 78 4.46 7.90 -2.03
CA ALA A 78 5.70 7.18 -1.78
C ALA A 78 5.81 6.88 -0.28
N PHE A 79 6.13 5.64 0.04
CA PHE A 79 6.30 5.13 1.39
C PHE A 79 7.74 4.67 1.61
N LEU A 80 8.29 5.00 2.77
CA LEU A 80 9.52 4.42 3.28
C LEU A 80 9.18 3.38 4.35
N ILE A 81 9.81 2.20 4.29
CA ILE A 81 9.65 1.14 5.28
C ILE A 81 10.96 1.02 6.05
N GLY A 82 10.97 1.48 7.29
CA GLY A 82 12.15 1.48 8.17
C GLY A 82 12.32 0.18 8.96
N ASP A 83 13.25 0.18 9.91
CA ASP A 83 13.59 -0.97 10.74
C ASP A 83 12.44 -1.45 11.64
N ASP A 84 11.46 -0.59 11.92
CA ASP A 84 10.22 -0.92 12.63
C ASP A 84 9.18 -1.63 11.75
N LEU A 85 9.51 -1.84 10.47
CA LEU A 85 8.65 -2.43 9.43
C LEU A 85 7.32 -1.68 9.26
N ARG A 86 7.30 -0.39 9.57
CA ARG A 86 6.13 0.47 9.40
C ARG A 86 6.22 1.25 8.10
N PRO A 87 5.21 1.16 7.21
CA PRO A 87 5.10 2.06 6.08
C PRO A 87 4.86 3.50 6.56
N THR A 88 5.76 4.41 6.20
CA THR A 88 5.66 5.84 6.50
C THR A 88 5.57 6.62 5.19
N ILE A 89 4.57 7.49 5.05
CA ILE A 89 4.44 8.36 3.87
C ILE A 89 5.58 9.38 3.89
N VAL A 90 6.40 9.40 2.84
CA VAL A 90 7.51 10.36 2.67
C VAL A 90 7.28 11.33 1.53
N SER A 91 6.39 11.01 0.59
CA SER A 91 5.94 11.93 -0.44
C SER A 91 4.47 11.71 -0.78
N ARG A 92 3.78 12.81 -1.06
CA ARG A 92 2.37 12.85 -1.46
C ARG A 92 2.16 13.87 -2.56
N LEU A 93 1.96 13.38 -3.78
CA LEU A 93 1.44 14.17 -4.89
C LEU A 93 -0.02 13.80 -5.07
N TRP A 94 -0.95 14.62 -4.58
CA TRP A 94 -2.34 14.21 -4.39
C TRP A 94 -3.31 15.31 -4.77
N LEU A 95 -4.22 14.99 -5.70
CA LEU A 95 -5.36 15.84 -6.03
C LEU A 95 -6.56 15.32 -5.25
N ARG A 96 -7.06 16.13 -4.33
CA ARG A 96 -8.25 15.81 -3.55
C ARG A 96 -9.48 15.83 -4.46
N ILE A 97 -10.30 14.79 -4.40
CA ILE A 97 -11.55 14.73 -5.16
C ILE A 97 -12.70 14.90 -4.15
N PRO A 98 -13.60 15.88 -4.34
CA PRO A 98 -14.78 16.00 -3.51
C PRO A 98 -15.55 14.68 -3.51
N SER A 99 -16.04 14.26 -2.33
CA SER A 99 -16.72 12.97 -2.13
C SER A 99 -17.89 12.69 -3.07
N LYS A 100 -18.49 13.74 -3.67
CA LYS A 100 -19.55 13.63 -4.68
C LYS A 100 -19.09 13.18 -6.08
N GLY A 101 -17.77 13.16 -6.34
CA GLY A 101 -17.19 12.85 -7.66
C GLY A 101 -16.86 11.38 -7.91
N CYS A 102 -16.88 10.54 -6.88
CA CYS A 102 -16.67 9.10 -7.04
C CYS A 102 -18.00 8.37 -6.99
N GLY A 103 -18.64 8.25 -8.15
CA GLY A 103 -19.97 7.66 -8.29
C GLY A 103 -20.02 6.25 -7.74
N THR A 104 -20.91 6.03 -6.76
CA THR A 104 -21.38 4.71 -6.34
C THR A 104 -22.21 4.10 -7.47
N ASN A 105 -21.57 3.46 -8.45
CA ASN A 105 -22.27 2.52 -9.32
C ASN A 105 -22.44 1.19 -8.57
N ILE A 106 -23.30 1.19 -7.56
CA ILE A 106 -23.95 -0.02 -7.09
C ILE A 106 -25.33 0.01 -7.74
N LYS A 107 -25.47 -0.65 -8.89
CA LYS A 107 -26.81 -0.98 -9.40
C LYS A 107 -27.39 -2.01 -8.43
N SER A 108 -28.49 -1.61 -7.78
CA SER A 108 -29.45 -2.48 -7.09
C SER A 108 -30.14 -3.42 -8.07
#